data_AF-A0A919Q4B7-F1
#
_entry.id   AF-A0A919Q4B7-F1
#
_cell.length_a   1.000
_cell.length_b   1.000
_cell.length_c   1.000
_cell.angle_alpha   90.00
_cell.angle_beta   90.00
_cell.angle_gamma   90.00
#
_symmetry.space_group_name_H-M   'P 1'
#
loop_
_entity.id
_entity.type
_entity.pdbx_description
1 polymer ?
#
loop_
_entity_poly.entity_id
_entity_poly.type
_entity_poly.pdbx_seq_one_letter_code
_entity_poly.pdbx_strand_id
1 'polypeptide(L)'
;MAETAHQGSHGGSAKSWLAVSVILIGFTVGGVALTGLGGNAPMWVLFWVGAGICAVGGLLALVFDIFSDVIVDAPRALRAAEHHSPHEQRLEQKTLHELN
;
A
#
# COMPACT_ATOMS: atom_id res chain seq x y z
N MET A 1 -18.29 -26.42 10.19
CA MET A 1 -17.03 -26.43 9.40
C MET A 1 -16.39 -25.08 9.65
N ALA A 2 -15.20 -25.05 10.23
CA ALA A 2 -14.53 -23.81 10.60
C ALA A 2 -14.20 -23.05 9.32
N GLU A 3 -14.83 -21.89 9.15
CA GLU A 3 -14.44 -20.90 8.16
C GLU A 3 -12.98 -20.55 8.46
N THR A 4 -12.07 -20.99 7.60
CA THR A 4 -10.68 -20.54 7.66
C THR A 4 -10.74 -19.04 7.41
N ALA A 5 -10.74 -18.26 8.48
CA ALA A 5 -10.56 -16.82 8.41
C ALA A 5 -9.34 -16.59 7.52
N HIS A 6 -9.58 -16.19 6.27
CA HIS A 6 -8.53 -15.77 5.37
C HIS A 6 -7.92 -14.56 6.08
N GLN A 7 -6.79 -14.80 6.75
CA GLN A 7 -6.03 -13.75 7.40
C GLN A 7 -5.62 -12.79 6.28
N GLY A 8 -6.43 -11.74 6.09
CA GLY A 8 -6.14 -10.65 5.19
C GLY A 8 -4.84 -10.01 5.66
N SER A 9 -3.73 -10.48 5.10
CA SER A 9 -2.42 -9.90 5.33
C SER A 9 -2.49 -8.50 4.76
N HIS A 10 -2.39 -7.50 5.64
CA HIS A 10 -2.34 -6.08 5.24
C HIS A 10 -1.09 -5.78 4.39
N GLY A 11 -0.19 -6.74 4.23
CA GLY A 11 1.03 -6.62 3.45
C GLY A 11 0.87 -6.86 1.96
N GLY A 12 -0.29 -7.30 1.44
CA GLY A 12 -0.40 -7.74 0.04
C GLY A 12 0.16 -9.14 -0.21
N SER A 13 0.09 -9.63 -1.45
CA SER A 13 0.53 -10.96 -1.86
C SER A 13 2.06 -11.08 -1.94
N ALA A 14 2.56 -12.30 -1.72
CA ALA A 14 3.99 -12.60 -1.85
C ALA A 14 4.57 -12.27 -3.23
N LYS A 15 3.73 -12.30 -4.28
CA LYS A 15 4.11 -11.99 -5.66
C LYS A 15 4.41 -10.50 -5.84
N SER A 16 3.60 -9.62 -5.25
CA SER A 16 3.85 -8.18 -5.20
C SER A 16 5.14 -7.85 -4.43
N TRP A 17 5.35 -8.48 -3.27
CA TRP A 17 6.59 -8.32 -2.49
C TRP A 17 7.85 -8.69 -3.28
N LEU A 18 7.79 -9.69 -4.15
CA LEU A 18 8.92 -10.03 -5.00
C LEU A 18 9.31 -8.88 -5.93
N ALA A 19 8.34 -8.21 -6.57
CA ALA A 19 8.61 -7.03 -7.39
C ALA A 19 9.20 -5.89 -6.54
N VAL A 20 8.62 -5.62 -5.36
CA VAL A 20 9.12 -4.59 -4.43
C VAL A 20 10.56 -4.87 -4.01
N SER A 21 10.87 -6.09 -3.57
CA SER A 21 12.21 -6.45 -3.13
C SER A 21 13.25 -6.31 -4.24
N VAL A 22 12.93 -6.68 -5.49
CA VAL A 22 13.84 -6.50 -6.63
C VAL A 22 14.12 -5.03 -6.89
N ILE A 23 13.09 -4.17 -6.87
CA ILE A 23 13.24 -2.72 -7.02
C ILE A 23 14.11 -2.15 -5.90
N LEU A 24 13.85 -2.54 -4.65
CA LEU A 24 14.63 -2.08 -3.49
C LEU A 24 16.10 -2.46 -3.63
N ILE A 25 16.40 -3.71 -4.02
CA ILE A 25 17.79 -4.15 -4.23
C ILE A 25 18.45 -3.32 -5.33
N GLY A 26 17.81 -3.14 -6.49
CA GLY A 26 18.35 -2.33 -7.58
C GLY A 26 18.61 -0.88 -7.15
N PHE A 27 17.69 -0.30 -6.41
CA PHE A 27 17.79 1.08 -5.92
C PHE A 27 18.89 1.22 -4.87
N THR A 28 19.00 0.29 -3.93
CA THR A 28 20.08 0.28 -2.94
C THR A 28 21.44 0.12 -3.62
N VAL A 29 21.59 -0.82 -4.55
CA VAL A 29 22.85 -1.01 -5.30
C VAL A 29 23.20 0.25 -6.09
N GLY A 30 22.23 0.82 -6.83
CA GLY A 30 22.44 2.05 -7.60
C GLY A 30 22.73 3.27 -6.73
N GLY A 31 22.04 3.42 -5.60
CA GLY A 31 22.27 4.50 -4.64
C GLY A 31 23.64 4.42 -3.98
N VAL A 32 24.05 3.22 -3.52
CA VAL A 32 25.40 2.98 -2.98
C VAL A 32 26.48 3.20 -4.03
N ALA A 33 26.21 2.92 -5.31
CA ALA A 33 27.16 3.23 -6.38
C ALA A 33 27.46 4.73 -6.52
N LEU A 34 26.50 5.59 -6.16
CA LEU A 34 26.63 7.05 -6.23
C LEU A 34 27.34 7.66 -5.02
N THR A 35 27.41 6.96 -3.88
CA THR A 35 28.01 7.49 -2.65
C THR A 35 29.54 7.48 -2.65
N GLY A 36 30.19 6.87 -3.66
CA GLY A 36 31.65 6.87 -3.76
C GLY A 36 32.36 5.95 -2.76
N LEU A 37 31.67 4.90 -2.25
CA LEU A 37 32.24 3.96 -1.27
C LEU A 37 33.53 3.22 -1.73
N GLY A 38 33.91 3.31 -3.03
CA GLY A 38 35.08 2.63 -3.61
C GLY A 38 36.28 3.54 -3.93
N GLY A 39 36.22 4.84 -3.63
CA GLY A 39 37.22 5.84 -4.03
C GLY A 39 36.53 7.14 -4.44
N ASN A 40 37.27 8.21 -4.73
CA ASN A 40 36.74 9.58 -4.83
C ASN A 40 35.77 9.88 -6.01
N ALA A 41 35.14 8.89 -6.65
CA ALA A 41 34.24 9.06 -7.78
C ALA A 41 33.05 8.07 -7.78
N PRO A 42 31.89 8.46 -8.35
CA PRO A 42 30.75 7.56 -8.55
C PRO A 42 31.10 6.35 -9.43
N MET A 43 30.60 5.18 -9.05
CA MET A 43 30.76 3.96 -9.81
C MET A 43 29.66 3.84 -10.87
N TRP A 44 29.84 4.53 -12.00
CA TRP A 44 28.84 4.62 -13.08
C TRP A 44 28.36 3.27 -13.61
N VAL A 45 29.25 2.29 -13.73
CA VAL A 45 28.87 0.93 -14.17
C VAL A 45 27.91 0.27 -13.18
N LEU A 46 28.22 0.34 -11.88
CA LEU A 46 27.38 -0.25 -10.84
C LEU A 46 26.04 0.48 -10.71
N PHE A 47 26.03 1.80 -10.93
CA PHE A 47 24.81 2.58 -11.03
C PHE A 47 23.89 2.06 -12.14
N TRP A 48 24.41 1.85 -13.36
CA TRP A 48 23.62 1.32 -14.47
C TRP A 48 23.15 -0.12 -14.25
N VAL A 49 23.95 -0.95 -13.56
CA VAL A 49 23.50 -2.27 -13.10
C VAL A 49 22.31 -2.15 -12.15
N GLY A 50 22.40 -1.29 -11.13
CA GLY A 50 21.29 -1.01 -10.21
C GLY A 50 20.05 -0.49 -10.93
N ALA A 51 20.22 0.44 -11.88
CA ALA A 51 19.14 0.96 -12.70
C ALA A 51 18.48 -0.14 -13.56
N GLY A 52 19.27 -1.04 -14.13
CA GLY A 52 18.77 -2.20 -14.86
C GLY A 52 17.96 -3.16 -13.99
N ILE A 53 18.42 -3.44 -12.76
CA ILE A 53 17.68 -4.25 -11.79
C ILE A 53 16.36 -3.56 -11.42
N CYS A 54 16.36 -2.25 -11.19
CA CYS A 54 15.12 -1.49 -10.97
C CYS A 54 14.15 -1.61 -12.14
N ALA A 55 14.64 -1.51 -13.38
CA ALA A 55 13.81 -1.64 -14.57
C ALA A 55 13.17 -3.05 -14.67
N VAL A 56 13.93 -4.10 -14.37
CA VAL A 56 13.40 -5.48 -14.28
C VAL A 56 12.35 -5.59 -13.19
N GLY A 57 12.59 -5.01 -12.01
CA GLY A 57 11.61 -4.95 -10.93
C GLY A 57 10.33 -4.21 -11.32
N GLY A 58 10.45 -3.10 -12.06
CA GLY A 58 9.30 -2.37 -12.62
C GLY A 58 8.51 -3.20 -13.63
N LEU A 59 9.19 -3.97 -14.49
CA LEU A 59 8.53 -4.91 -15.40
C LEU A 59 7.79 -6.00 -14.62
N LEU A 60 8.38 -6.56 -13.57
CA LEU A 60 7.72 -7.51 -12.68
C LEU A 60 6.49 -6.89 -12.00
N ALA A 61 6.57 -5.63 -11.56
CA ALA A 61 5.44 -4.91 -10.98
C ALA A 61 4.25 -4.77 -11.96
N LEU A 62 4.54 -4.52 -13.24
CA LEU A 62 3.51 -4.50 -14.30
C LEU A 62 2.92 -5.90 -14.55
N VAL A 63 3.76 -6.93 -14.68
CA VAL A 63 3.32 -8.31 -14.93
C VAL A 63 2.51 -8.88 -13.75
N PHE A 64 2.82 -8.42 -12.55
CA PHE A 64 2.18 -8.88 -11.33
C PHE A 64 0.96 -8.06 -10.93
N ASP A 65 0.67 -7.00 -11.67
CA ASP A 65 -0.40 -6.06 -11.40
C ASP A 65 -0.42 -5.64 -9.93
N ILE A 66 0.70 -5.05 -9.50
CA ILE A 66 0.98 -4.73 -8.10
C ILE A 66 -0.10 -3.85 -7.45
N PHE A 67 -0.84 -3.06 -8.24
CA PHE A 67 -1.89 -2.19 -7.74
C PHE A 67 -3.19 -2.94 -7.43
N SER A 68 -3.46 -4.05 -8.13
CA SER A 68 -4.57 -4.95 -7.80
C SER A 68 -4.29 -5.80 -6.56
N ASP A 69 -3.05 -5.84 -6.10
CA ASP A 69 -2.65 -6.53 -4.87
C ASP A 69 -3.03 -5.77 -3.59
N VAL A 70 -3.28 -4.47 -3.71
CA VAL A 70 -3.86 -3.69 -2.61
C VAL A 70 -5.33 -4.10 -2.53
N ILE A 71 -5.73 -4.68 -1.40
CA ILE A 71 -7.15 -4.93 -1.13
C ILE A 71 -7.84 -3.57 -1.02
N VAL A 72 -8.46 -3.14 -2.11
CA VAL A 72 -9.44 -2.05 -2.08
C VAL A 72 -10.64 -2.61 -1.35
N ASP A 73 -11.02 -1.97 -0.24
CA ASP A 73 -12.28 -2.29 0.45
C ASP A 73 -13.37 -2.43 -0.61
N ALA A 74 -14.02 -3.60 -0.65
CA ALA A 74 -15.19 -3.78 -1.50
C ALA A 74 -16.14 -2.61 -1.23
N PRO A 75 -16.76 -2.00 -2.27
CA PRO A 75 -17.67 -0.89 -2.09
C PRO A 75 -18.68 -1.30 -1.03
N ARG A 76 -18.64 -0.59 0.11
CA ARG A 76 -19.49 -0.91 1.25
C ARG A 76 -20.92 -0.70 0.78
N ALA A 77 -21.62 -1.79 0.47
CA ALA A 77 -23.06 -1.81 0.23
C ALA A 77 -23.83 -1.65 1.55
N LEU A 78 -23.32 -0.78 2.43
CA LEU A 78 -24.09 -0.28 3.54
C LEU A 78 -25.20 0.54 2.90
N ARG A 79 -26.47 0.21 3.21
CA ARG A 79 -27.55 1.20 3.06
C ARG A 79 -26.99 2.50 3.62
N ALA A 80 -27.25 3.63 2.95
CA ALA A 80 -27.01 4.92 3.55
C ALA A 80 -27.82 4.99 4.86
N ALA A 81 -27.25 4.46 5.93
CA ALA A 81 -27.74 4.62 7.26
C ALA A 81 -27.40 6.07 7.56
N GLU A 82 -28.44 6.91 7.53
CA GLU A 82 -28.34 8.29 7.95
C GLU A 82 -27.54 8.33 9.24
N HIS A 83 -26.36 8.94 9.16
CA HIS A 83 -25.41 8.93 10.25
C HIS A 83 -25.88 9.98 11.25
N HIS A 84 -26.85 9.62 12.08
CA HIS A 84 -27.39 10.56 13.04
C HIS A 84 -26.37 10.76 14.15
N SER A 85 -25.88 11.98 14.28
CA SER A 85 -24.85 12.26 15.28
C SER A 85 -25.48 12.24 16.68
N PRO A 86 -24.71 11.87 17.73
CA PRO A 86 -25.20 11.87 19.11
C PRO A 86 -25.74 13.24 19.59
N HIS A 87 -25.38 14.31 18.90
CA HIS A 87 -25.85 15.67 19.19
C HIS A 87 -27.26 15.91 18.67
N GLU A 88 -27.59 15.40 17.49
CA GLU A 88 -28.93 15.57 16.89
C GLU A 88 -29.98 14.79 17.70
N GLN A 89 -29.66 13.58 18.16
CA GLN A 89 -30.52 12.80 19.08
C GLN A 89 -30.84 13.56 20.36
N ARG A 90 -29.84 14.26 20.91
CA ARG A 90 -30.00 15.04 22.14
C ARG A 90 -30.87 16.28 21.92
N LEU A 91 -30.80 16.88 20.73
CA LEU A 91 -31.65 18.02 20.38
C LEU A 91 -33.10 17.56 20.24
N GLU A 92 -33.36 16.49 19.48
CA GLU A 92 -34.70 15.92 19.34
C GLU A 92 -35.32 15.55 20.69
N GLN A 93 -34.56 14.89 21.57
CA GLN A 93 -35.06 14.56 22.92
C GLN A 93 -35.43 15.78 23.74
N LYS A 94 -34.66 16.87 23.66
CA LYS A 94 -34.99 18.12 24.37
C LYS A 94 -36.26 18.74 23.80
N THR A 95 -36.39 18.78 22.48
CA THR A 95 -37.58 19.35 21.83
C THR A 95 -38.83 18.55 22.18
N LEU A 96 -38.76 17.22 22.23
CA LEU A 96 -39.88 16.36 22.64
C LEU A 96 -40.30 16.59 24.10
N HIS A 97 -39.35 16.90 24.98
CA HIS A 97 -39.63 17.18 26.39
C HIS A 97 -40.31 18.54 26.63
N GLU A 98 -40.07 19.53 25.76
CA GLU A 98 -40.67 20.87 25.85
C GLU A 98 -42.12 20.88 25.34
N LEU A 99 -42.50 19.90 24.52
CA LEU A 99 -43.83 19.81 23.89
C LEU A 99 -44.85 18.98 24.68
N ASN A 100 -44.45 18.39 25.82
CA ASN A 100 -45.28 17.55 26.69
C ASN A 100 -45.36 18.12 28.11
#